data_AF-A0A971DW49-F1
#
_entry.id   AF-A0A971DW49-F1
#
_cell.length_a   1.000
_cell.length_b   1.000
_cell.length_c   1.000
_cell.angle_alpha   90.00
_cell.angle_beta   90.00
_cell.angle_gamma   90.00
#
_symmetry.space_group_name_H-M   'P 1'
#
loop_
_entity.id
_entity.type
_entity.pdbx_description
1 polymer ?
#
loop_
_entity_poly.entity_id
_entity_poly.type
_entity_poly.pdbx_seq_one_letter_code
_entity_poly.pdbx_strand_id
1 'polypeptide(L)'
;MSNESFDKKVREALLRGTYEPTDEMLEKNRKIIMERIEKMEETNMTRKANRWKKAVGISAAAVVTALALGGIFTQPGQAALEKIRQYFEPEKVVEYEIEGDKEDIDSRLQQSEMGYVIYYDQERYKIVEDGEIDRIVMKEEYPDIPEVYMEISQEVDTSPEELADKLAADLKGDFSKVDGPKKVDEPLKAVHIHAIDGGTQPTDPIVNYYLVDNTKGGTFVIKMKYFLEAAEGHGARFHQMLKNFAVVDLEN
;
A
#
# COMPACT_ATOMS: atom_id res chain seq x y z
N MET A 1 -41.43 20.51 9.03
CA MET A 1 -40.25 19.88 9.67
C MET A 1 -39.03 20.59 9.14
N SER A 2 -38.27 21.29 9.97
CA SER A 2 -37.22 22.22 9.53
C SER A 2 -35.93 21.49 9.10
N ASN A 3 -35.32 22.00 8.03
CA ASN A 3 -34.02 21.57 7.48
C ASN A 3 -32.89 21.54 8.53
N GLU A 4 -33.01 22.34 9.59
CA GLU A 4 -32.01 22.42 10.66
C GLU A 4 -31.82 21.12 11.44
N SER A 5 -32.85 20.26 11.59
CA SER A 5 -32.68 18.99 12.32
C SER A 5 -31.98 17.92 11.49
N PHE A 6 -32.10 18.01 10.16
CA PHE A 6 -31.40 17.13 9.22
C PHE A 6 -29.95 17.57 9.07
N ASP A 7 -29.71 18.86 8.87
CA ASP A 7 -28.36 19.43 8.83
C ASP A 7 -27.60 19.20 10.13
N LYS A 8 -28.26 19.28 11.30
CA LYS A 8 -27.61 18.97 12.58
C LYS A 8 -27.23 17.50 12.70
N LYS A 9 -28.06 16.58 12.22
CA LYS A 9 -27.77 15.13 12.22
C LYS A 9 -26.69 14.75 11.21
N VAL A 10 -26.68 15.40 10.04
CA VAL A 10 -25.63 15.23 9.02
C VAL A 10 -24.32 15.81 9.55
N ARG A 11 -24.33 16.96 10.22
CA ARG A 11 -23.16 17.56 10.85
C ARG A 11 -22.65 16.76 12.05
N GLU A 12 -23.53 16.18 12.87
CA GLU A 12 -23.16 15.24 13.95
C GLU A 12 -22.63 13.92 13.41
N ALA A 13 -23.13 13.42 12.28
CA ALA A 13 -22.59 12.23 11.60
C ALA A 13 -21.22 12.51 10.97
N LEU A 14 -21.03 13.69 10.36
CA LEU A 14 -19.76 14.14 9.81
C LEU A 14 -18.73 14.42 10.92
N LEU A 15 -19.13 14.99 12.06
CA LEU A 15 -18.24 15.21 13.21
C LEU A 15 -17.91 13.92 13.97
N ARG A 16 -18.76 12.89 13.92
CA ARG A 16 -18.41 11.54 14.40
C ARG A 16 -17.47 10.79 13.45
N GLY A 17 -17.48 11.15 12.17
CA GLY A 17 -16.64 10.54 11.13
C GLY A 17 -15.31 11.25 10.85
N THR A 18 -15.02 12.38 11.51
CA THR A 18 -13.70 13.04 11.40
C THR A 18 -12.81 12.62 12.56
N TYR A 19 -11.84 11.75 12.27
CA TYR A 19 -10.93 11.18 13.25
C TYR A 19 -9.68 12.04 13.51
N GLU A 20 -9.30 12.13 14.79
CA GLU A 20 -8.00 12.57 15.29
C GLU A 20 -7.34 11.37 16.04
N PRO A 21 -6.26 10.76 15.53
CA PRO A 21 -5.49 9.75 16.23
C PRO A 21 -4.81 10.34 17.45
N THR A 22 -4.86 9.57 18.52
CA THR A 22 -4.18 9.89 19.77
C THR A 22 -2.67 9.63 19.65
N ASP A 23 -1.88 10.33 20.47
CA ASP A 23 -0.41 10.17 20.49
C ASP A 23 0.02 8.74 20.83
N GLU A 24 -0.74 8.03 21.68
CA GLU A 24 -0.45 6.64 22.05
C GLU A 24 -0.65 5.66 20.88
N MET A 25 -1.67 5.90 20.05
CA MET A 25 -1.94 5.06 18.87
C MET A 25 -0.88 5.24 17.80
N LEU A 26 -0.43 6.48 17.60
CA LEU A 26 0.67 6.80 16.69
C LEU A 26 1.97 6.17 17.16
N GLU A 27 2.28 6.21 18.45
CA GLU A 27 3.47 5.58 19.02
C GLU A 27 3.41 4.03 18.93
N LYS A 28 2.22 3.43 19.06
CA LYS A 28 2.00 1.99 18.88
C LYS A 28 2.15 1.57 17.42
N ASN A 29 1.54 2.30 16.48
CA ASN A 29 1.69 2.06 15.05
C ASN A 29 3.14 2.26 14.62
N ARG A 30 3.81 3.30 15.15
CA ARG A 30 5.26 3.53 14.99
C ARG A 30 6.06 2.34 15.46
N LYS A 31 5.82 1.82 16.67
CA LYS A 31 6.54 0.67 17.20
C LYS A 31 6.37 -0.55 16.31
N ILE A 32 5.15 -0.84 15.84
CA ILE A 32 4.88 -1.98 14.94
C ILE A 32 5.60 -1.82 13.61
N ILE A 33 5.56 -0.61 13.03
CA ILE A 33 6.17 -0.34 11.71
C ILE A 33 7.69 -0.33 11.82
N MET A 34 8.26 0.27 12.87
CA MET A 34 9.71 0.26 13.15
C MET A 34 10.21 -1.14 13.47
N GLU A 35 9.52 -1.92 14.31
CA GLU A 35 9.88 -3.32 14.57
C GLU A 35 9.85 -4.15 13.28
N ARG A 36 8.93 -3.85 12.36
CA ARG A 36 8.85 -4.55 11.07
C ARG A 36 9.99 -4.15 10.13
N ILE A 37 10.30 -2.87 10.04
CA ILE A 37 11.44 -2.34 9.27
C ILE A 37 12.76 -2.91 9.83
N GLU A 38 12.98 -2.83 11.15
CA GLU A 38 14.17 -3.36 11.81
C GLU A 38 14.29 -4.88 11.60
N LYS A 39 13.19 -5.63 11.69
CA LYS A 39 13.21 -7.08 11.44
C LYS A 39 13.54 -7.42 9.99
N MET A 40 13.12 -6.59 9.02
CA MET A 40 13.49 -6.71 7.60
C MET A 40 14.96 -6.33 7.36
N GLU A 41 15.47 -5.34 8.07
CA GLU A 41 16.89 -4.97 8.03
C GLU A 41 17.78 -6.05 8.70
N GLU A 42 17.35 -6.65 9.81
CA GLU A 42 18.07 -7.72 10.52
C GLU A 42 18.12 -9.04 9.74
N THR A 43 17.03 -9.46 9.07
CA THR A 43 17.06 -10.63 8.17
C THR A 43 18.00 -10.40 6.98
N ASN A 44 18.11 -9.16 6.50
CA ASN A 44 19.10 -8.78 5.50
C ASN A 44 20.53 -8.73 6.07
N MET A 45 20.72 -8.34 7.33
CA MET A 45 22.03 -8.31 8.00
C MET A 45 22.58 -9.71 8.36
N THR A 46 21.71 -10.65 8.77
CA THR A 46 22.13 -12.02 9.12
C THR A 46 22.63 -12.82 7.91
N ARG A 47 22.14 -12.52 6.69
CA ARG A 47 22.72 -13.03 5.44
C ARG A 47 24.03 -12.33 5.04
N LYS A 48 24.29 -11.13 5.58
CA LYS A 48 25.43 -10.26 5.26
C LYS A 48 26.70 -10.55 6.08
N ALA A 49 26.56 -11.21 7.23
CA ALA A 49 27.67 -11.44 8.17
C ALA A 49 28.86 -12.24 7.60
N ASN A 50 28.73 -12.91 6.45
CA ASN A 50 29.80 -13.68 5.85
C ASN A 50 30.53 -13.03 4.65
N ARG A 51 30.21 -11.80 4.24
CA ARG A 51 30.86 -11.20 3.04
C ARG A 51 31.40 -9.77 3.17
N TRP A 52 31.23 -9.08 4.29
CA TRP A 52 31.66 -7.68 4.40
C TRP A 52 33.00 -7.48 5.12
N LYS A 53 34.09 -7.60 4.35
CA LYS A 53 35.36 -6.90 4.65
C LYS A 53 35.66 -5.73 3.71
N LYS A 54 34.77 -5.35 2.79
CA LYS A 54 34.98 -4.20 1.91
C LYS A 54 33.66 -3.56 1.50
N ALA A 55 33.35 -2.40 2.08
CA ALA A 55 32.66 -1.26 1.46
C ALA A 55 32.20 -0.31 2.58
N VAL A 56 33.02 0.71 2.84
CA VAL A 56 32.62 1.92 3.56
C VAL A 56 32.11 2.90 2.51
N GLY A 57 30.92 3.44 2.72
CA GLY A 57 30.34 4.47 1.86
C GLY A 57 28.95 4.86 2.37
N ILE A 58 28.92 5.85 3.27
CA ILE A 58 27.73 6.45 3.84
C ILE A 58 27.11 7.41 2.82
N SER A 59 25.80 7.39 2.64
CA SER A 59 25.03 8.59 2.28
C SER A 59 23.56 8.43 2.63
N ALA A 60 23.24 8.71 3.89
CA ALA A 60 21.90 9.13 4.30
C ALA A 60 21.71 10.58 3.85
N ALA A 61 20.74 10.85 2.99
CA ALA A 61 20.33 12.20 2.61
C ALA A 61 18.80 12.26 2.64
N ALA A 62 18.24 12.56 3.82
CA ALA A 62 16.84 12.94 3.95
C ALA A 62 16.67 14.36 3.38
N VAL A 63 15.98 14.47 2.25
CA VAL A 63 15.60 15.76 1.66
C VAL A 63 14.17 16.07 2.10
N VAL A 64 14.03 16.94 3.10
CA VAL A 64 12.72 17.45 3.54
C VAL A 64 12.35 18.64 2.66
N THR A 65 11.57 18.41 1.61
CA THR A 65 11.03 19.51 0.79
C THR A 65 9.67 19.95 1.34
N ALA A 66 9.66 21.09 2.04
CA ALA A 66 8.44 21.72 2.53
C ALA A 66 7.69 22.39 1.37
N LEU A 67 6.51 21.87 1.01
CA LEU A 67 5.53 22.59 0.20
C LEU A 67 4.24 22.78 1.01
N ALA A 68 4.20 23.93 1.68
CA ALA A 68 2.95 24.60 2.02
C ALA A 68 2.32 25.15 0.72
N LEU A 69 0.97 25.23 0.71
CA LEU A 69 0.03 25.89 -0.24
C LEU A 69 -1.03 24.85 -0.68
N GLY A 70 -2.34 24.94 -0.45
CA GLY A 70 -3.18 25.90 0.25
C GLY A 70 -4.66 25.47 0.10
N GLY A 71 -5.49 25.78 1.10
CA GLY A 71 -6.93 26.01 0.94
C GLY A 71 -7.88 24.80 0.99
N ILE A 72 -8.64 24.75 2.10
CA ILE A 72 -9.94 24.07 2.32
C ILE A 72 -9.85 22.56 2.48
N PHE A 73 -9.76 22.04 3.71
CA PHE A 73 -10.42 20.83 4.26
C PHE A 73 -10.14 20.78 5.78
N THR A 74 -11.02 20.17 6.59
CA THR A 74 -11.23 20.40 8.04
C THR A 74 -10.07 20.04 9.00
N GLN A 75 -10.00 20.75 10.15
CA GLN A 75 -8.88 20.77 11.12
C GLN A 75 -8.55 19.47 11.90
N PRO A 76 -9.50 18.55 12.21
CA PRO A 76 -9.17 17.36 13.01
C PRO A 76 -8.27 16.34 12.31
N GLY A 77 -8.60 16.00 11.05
CA GLY A 77 -7.78 15.08 10.25
C GLY A 77 -6.37 15.58 9.97
N GLN A 78 -6.10 16.89 10.02
CA GLN A 78 -4.75 17.39 9.71
C GLN A 78 -3.74 17.14 10.83
N ALA A 79 -4.12 17.20 12.11
CA ALA A 79 -3.20 16.92 13.21
C ALA A 79 -2.77 15.43 13.22
N ALA A 80 -3.69 14.55 12.82
CA ALA A 80 -3.44 13.14 12.56
C ALA A 80 -2.35 12.91 11.51
N LEU A 81 -2.60 13.52 10.34
CA LEU A 81 -1.80 13.40 9.13
C LEU A 81 -0.43 14.07 9.34
N GLU A 82 -0.40 15.20 10.04
CA GLU A 82 0.82 15.95 10.34
C GLU A 82 1.71 15.21 11.34
N LYS A 83 1.14 14.52 12.34
CA LYS A 83 1.92 13.65 13.22
C LYS A 83 2.44 12.42 12.48
N ILE A 84 1.65 11.77 11.62
CA ILE A 84 2.13 10.65 10.79
C ILE A 84 3.28 11.13 9.87
N ARG A 85 3.16 12.30 9.24
CA ARG A 85 4.25 12.94 8.48
C ARG A 85 5.47 13.34 9.32
N GLN A 86 5.32 13.61 10.62
CA GLN A 86 6.45 13.85 11.51
C GLN A 86 7.24 12.57 11.81
N TYR A 87 6.60 11.38 11.71
CA TYR A 87 7.23 10.09 12.03
C TYR A 87 7.71 9.32 10.80
N PHE A 88 7.14 9.58 9.62
CA PHE A 88 7.56 9.01 8.36
C PHE A 88 8.30 10.05 7.53
N GLU A 89 9.51 9.75 7.08
CA GLU A 89 10.18 10.60 6.09
C GLU A 89 9.28 10.70 4.84
N PRO A 90 8.84 11.91 4.45
CA PRO A 90 7.92 12.08 3.33
C PRO A 90 8.47 11.49 2.04
N GLU A 91 9.79 11.58 1.87
CA GLU A 91 10.56 11.03 0.78
C GLU A 91 11.78 10.32 1.38
N LYS A 92 12.07 9.11 0.91
CA LYS A 92 13.28 8.37 1.28
C LYS A 92 13.75 7.51 0.12
N VAL A 93 15.06 7.26 0.08
CA VAL A 93 15.64 6.28 -0.83
C VAL A 93 15.52 4.89 -0.21
N VAL A 94 14.87 3.96 -0.91
CA VAL A 94 14.74 2.57 -0.48
C VAL A 94 15.46 1.66 -1.47
N GLU A 95 16.36 0.82 -0.96
CA GLU A 95 17.04 -0.19 -1.77
C GLU A 95 16.06 -1.34 -2.07
N TYR A 96 15.65 -1.47 -3.33
CA TYR A 96 14.84 -2.57 -3.82
C TYR A 96 15.71 -3.60 -4.54
N GLU A 97 15.38 -4.88 -4.35
CA GLU A 97 15.91 -5.96 -5.18
C GLU A 97 14.91 -6.20 -6.32
N ILE A 98 15.33 -5.93 -7.55
CA ILE A 98 14.54 -5.99 -8.79
C ILE A 98 15.40 -6.71 -9.83
N GLU A 99 14.86 -7.75 -10.47
CA GLU A 99 15.60 -8.53 -11.48
C GLU A 99 16.96 -9.09 -10.99
N GLY A 100 17.13 -9.22 -9.66
CA GLY A 100 18.38 -9.67 -9.03
C GLY A 100 19.44 -8.58 -8.82
N ASP A 101 19.15 -7.36 -9.29
CA ASP A 101 19.96 -6.17 -9.04
C ASP A 101 19.36 -5.32 -7.91
N LYS A 102 20.22 -4.53 -7.27
CA LYS A 102 19.83 -3.58 -6.23
C LYS A 102 19.67 -2.20 -6.85
N GLU A 103 18.48 -1.64 -6.73
CA GLU A 103 18.15 -0.29 -7.19
C GLU A 103 17.82 0.59 -5.99
N ASP A 104 18.40 1.80 -5.95
CA ASP A 104 18.02 2.85 -5.02
C ASP A 104 16.79 3.57 -5.59
N ILE A 105 15.64 3.43 -4.94
CA ILE A 105 14.36 3.97 -5.41
C ILE A 105 13.95 5.17 -4.57
N ASP A 106 13.75 6.31 -5.23
CA ASP A 106 13.13 7.48 -4.61
C ASP A 106 11.65 7.18 -4.35
N SER A 107 11.33 7.00 -3.07
CA SER A 107 10.03 6.56 -2.60
C SER A 107 9.35 7.66 -1.82
N ARG A 108 8.07 7.89 -2.11
CA ARG A 108 7.24 8.86 -1.40
C ARG A 108 6.20 8.17 -0.53
N LEU A 109 6.00 8.69 0.67
CA LEU A 109 4.92 8.23 1.55
C LEU A 109 3.57 8.69 0.99
N GLN A 110 2.71 7.72 0.72
CA GLN A 110 1.27 7.91 0.57
C GLN A 110 0.57 7.61 1.87
N GLN A 111 -0.35 8.49 2.24
CA GLN A 111 -1.26 8.30 3.35
C GLN A 111 -2.69 8.47 2.86
N SER A 112 -3.46 7.39 2.92
CA SER A 112 -4.83 7.36 2.43
C SER A 112 -5.83 7.72 3.51
N GLU A 113 -6.94 8.34 3.10
CA GLU A 113 -8.12 8.55 3.94
C GLU A 113 -8.75 7.22 4.38
N MET A 114 -8.50 6.13 3.66
CA MET A 114 -8.93 4.77 4.02
C MET A 114 -8.21 4.20 5.25
N GLY A 115 -7.20 4.87 5.80
CA GLY A 115 -6.50 4.38 7.00
C GLY A 115 -5.41 3.37 6.72
N TYR A 116 -4.64 3.60 5.66
CA TYR A 116 -3.38 2.92 5.45
C TYR A 116 -2.29 3.91 5.03
N VAL A 117 -1.04 3.48 5.18
CA VAL A 117 0.13 4.14 4.62
C VAL A 117 0.92 3.18 3.74
N ILE A 118 1.55 3.69 2.69
CA ILE A 118 2.43 2.93 1.81
C ILE A 118 3.50 3.85 1.23
N TYR A 119 4.73 3.34 1.05
CA TYR A 119 5.73 4.03 0.23
C TYR A 119 5.62 3.55 -1.20
N TYR A 120 5.48 4.49 -2.15
CA TYR A 120 5.42 4.18 -3.57
C TYR A 120 6.62 4.78 -4.32
N ASP A 121 7.07 4.10 -5.37
CA ASP A 121 8.12 4.57 -6.29
C ASP A 121 7.58 5.81 -7.03
N GLN A 122 8.04 6.98 -6.59
CA GLN A 122 7.53 8.24 -7.10
C GLN A 122 8.14 8.62 -8.44
N GLU A 123 9.21 7.96 -8.89
CA GLU A 123 9.77 8.20 -10.21
C GLU A 123 8.88 7.62 -11.30
N ARG A 124 8.34 6.42 -11.06
CA ARG A 124 7.60 5.64 -12.09
C ARG A 124 6.09 5.74 -11.97
N TYR A 125 5.56 5.96 -10.78
CA TYR A 125 4.11 5.89 -10.53
C TYR A 125 3.54 7.22 -10.03
N LYS A 126 2.23 7.36 -10.22
CA LYS A 126 1.39 8.41 -9.66
C LYS A 126 0.18 7.76 -9.00
N ILE A 127 -0.42 8.47 -8.06
CA ILE A 127 -1.64 8.02 -7.39
C ILE A 127 -2.83 8.78 -7.99
N VAL A 128 -3.90 8.05 -8.26
CA VAL A 128 -5.20 8.57 -8.67
C VAL A 128 -6.21 8.10 -7.63
N GLU A 129 -6.86 9.05 -6.97
CA GLU A 129 -7.81 8.82 -5.89
C GLU A 129 -9.21 9.26 -6.36
N ASP A 130 -10.23 8.45 -6.09
CA ASP A 130 -11.64 8.82 -6.30
C ASP A 130 -12.49 8.77 -5.01
N GLY A 131 -11.85 8.47 -3.87
CA GLY A 131 -12.45 8.38 -2.54
C GLY A 131 -12.92 6.98 -2.15
N GLU A 132 -13.10 6.07 -3.10
CA GLU A 132 -13.44 4.66 -2.83
C GLU A 132 -12.27 3.73 -3.13
N ILE A 133 -11.43 4.11 -4.10
CA ILE A 133 -10.28 3.35 -4.56
C ILE A 133 -9.08 4.28 -4.71
N ASP A 134 -7.94 3.84 -4.18
CA ASP A 134 -6.66 4.44 -4.50
C ASP A 134 -5.96 3.61 -5.58
N ARG A 135 -5.56 4.25 -6.68
CA ARG A 135 -4.90 3.58 -7.80
C ARG A 135 -3.49 4.12 -8.01
N ILE A 136 -2.49 3.26 -7.80
CA ILE A 136 -1.10 3.51 -8.15
C ILE A 136 -0.90 3.06 -9.62
N VAL A 137 -0.78 4.04 -10.52
CA VAL A 137 -0.65 3.81 -11.96
C VAL A 137 0.67 4.34 -12.48
N MET A 138 1.13 3.85 -13.62
CA MET A 138 2.31 4.40 -14.29
C MET A 138 2.10 5.89 -14.62
N LYS A 139 3.16 6.69 -14.50
CA LYS A 139 3.14 8.09 -14.94
C LYS A 139 2.99 8.21 -16.44
N GLU A 140 3.71 7.36 -17.17
CA GLU A 140 3.70 7.27 -18.62
C GLU A 140 2.78 6.12 -19.05
N GLU A 141 1.90 6.42 -20.00
CA GLU A 141 1.03 5.43 -20.62
C GLU A 141 1.57 5.09 -22.00
N TYR A 142 1.60 3.80 -22.32
CA TYR A 142 2.05 3.30 -23.61
C TYR A 142 0.86 2.60 -24.28
N PRO A 143 0.29 3.13 -25.37
CA PRO A 143 -0.96 2.64 -25.98
C PRO A 143 -0.95 1.16 -26.37
N ASP A 144 0.21 0.61 -26.69
CA ASP A 144 0.39 -0.76 -27.16
C ASP A 144 0.81 -1.74 -26.04
N ILE A 145 0.88 -1.27 -24.79
CA ILE A 145 1.29 -2.07 -23.65
C ILE A 145 0.07 -2.30 -22.75
N PRO A 146 -0.17 -3.55 -22.28
CA PRO A 146 -1.24 -3.82 -21.33
C PRO A 146 -1.12 -2.99 -20.05
N GLU A 147 -2.24 -2.70 -19.42
CA GLU A 147 -2.28 -1.89 -18.20
C GLU A 147 -1.45 -2.50 -17.06
N VAL A 148 -0.76 -1.63 -16.33
CA VAL A 148 -0.03 -1.96 -15.10
C VAL A 148 -0.46 -1.03 -13.99
N TYR A 149 -0.96 -1.58 -12.88
CA TYR A 149 -1.38 -0.80 -11.73
C TYR A 149 -1.48 -1.63 -10.43
N MET A 150 -1.55 -0.92 -9.31
CA MET A 150 -2.05 -1.43 -8.04
C MET A 150 -3.30 -0.62 -7.62
N GLU A 151 -4.36 -1.32 -7.23
CA GLU A 151 -5.60 -0.76 -6.67
C GLU A 151 -5.67 -1.17 -5.20
N ILE A 152 -6.04 -0.24 -4.33
CA ILE A 152 -6.29 -0.47 -2.92
C ILE A 152 -7.70 0.04 -2.62
N SER A 153 -8.53 -0.82 -2.06
CA SER A 153 -9.88 -0.49 -1.61
C SER A 153 -10.22 -1.20 -0.31
N GLN A 154 -11.42 -0.97 0.23
CA GLN A 154 -11.93 -1.68 1.40
C GLN A 154 -13.27 -2.36 1.13
N GLU A 155 -13.40 -3.56 1.68
CA GLU A 155 -14.68 -4.23 1.87
C GLU A 155 -15.02 -4.22 3.36
N VAL A 156 -16.20 -3.72 3.70
CA VAL A 156 -16.66 -3.61 5.08
C VAL A 156 -17.33 -4.91 5.51
N ASP A 157 -17.25 -5.24 6.80
CA ASP A 157 -17.97 -6.35 7.43
C ASP A 157 -17.72 -7.76 6.80
N THR A 158 -16.65 -7.91 6.02
CA THR A 158 -16.25 -9.19 5.41
C THR A 158 -14.81 -9.48 5.75
N SER A 159 -14.55 -10.68 6.29
CA SER A 159 -13.19 -11.12 6.61
C SER A 159 -12.36 -11.45 5.35
N PRO A 160 -11.02 -11.39 5.41
CA PRO A 160 -10.18 -11.74 4.27
C PRO A 160 -10.43 -13.14 3.74
N GLU A 161 -10.68 -14.12 4.61
CA GLU A 161 -10.96 -15.50 4.24
C GLU A 161 -12.29 -15.65 3.48
N GLU A 162 -13.37 -15.02 3.96
CA GLU A 162 -14.68 -15.07 3.29
C GLU A 162 -14.65 -14.40 1.93
N LEU A 163 -13.99 -13.23 1.84
CA LEU A 163 -13.85 -12.50 0.59
C LEU A 163 -12.98 -13.26 -0.41
N ALA A 164 -11.96 -13.99 0.06
CA ALA A 164 -11.02 -14.69 -0.80
C ALA A 164 -11.70 -15.77 -1.65
N ASP A 165 -12.59 -16.56 -1.05
CA ASP A 165 -13.28 -17.64 -1.76
C ASP A 165 -14.18 -17.09 -2.88
N LYS A 166 -14.86 -15.97 -2.62
CA LYS A 166 -15.67 -15.25 -3.61
C LYS A 166 -14.81 -14.74 -4.76
N LEU A 167 -13.73 -14.00 -4.46
CA LEU A 167 -12.84 -13.45 -5.49
C LEU A 167 -12.16 -14.54 -6.32
N ALA A 168 -11.73 -15.64 -5.70
CA ALA A 168 -11.14 -16.77 -6.41
C ALA A 168 -12.15 -17.49 -7.31
N ALA A 169 -13.45 -17.49 -6.95
CA ALA A 169 -14.51 -18.01 -7.81
C ALA A 169 -14.78 -17.08 -9.00
N ASP A 170 -14.86 -15.77 -8.77
CA ASP A 170 -15.07 -14.77 -9.81
C ASP A 170 -13.93 -14.80 -10.84
N LEU A 171 -12.67 -14.90 -10.38
CA LEU A 171 -11.50 -14.97 -11.25
C LEU A 171 -11.49 -16.19 -12.19
N LYS A 172 -12.14 -17.30 -11.83
CA LYS A 172 -12.23 -18.49 -12.71
C LYS A 172 -13.11 -18.26 -13.93
N GLY A 173 -13.91 -17.20 -13.95
CA GLY A 173 -14.67 -16.78 -15.13
C GLY A 173 -13.78 -16.15 -16.21
N ASP A 174 -12.73 -15.45 -15.79
CA ASP A 174 -11.91 -14.60 -16.67
C ASP A 174 -10.48 -15.10 -16.89
N PHE A 175 -9.96 -15.97 -16.02
CA PHE A 175 -8.57 -16.43 -16.05
C PHE A 175 -8.47 -17.94 -16.23
N SER A 176 -7.65 -18.38 -17.19
CA SER A 176 -7.38 -19.80 -17.45
C SER A 176 -6.77 -20.56 -16.26
N LYS A 177 -6.03 -19.87 -15.39
CA LYS A 177 -5.39 -20.44 -14.22
C LYS A 177 -5.54 -19.52 -13.01
N VAL A 178 -6.18 -20.05 -11.97
CA VAL A 178 -6.34 -19.38 -10.67
C VAL A 178 -5.79 -20.28 -9.58
N ASP A 179 -4.77 -19.80 -8.89
CA ASP A 179 -4.28 -20.40 -7.66
C ASP A 179 -5.28 -20.08 -6.54
N GLY A 180 -5.74 -21.10 -5.82
CA GLY A 180 -6.68 -20.91 -4.71
C GLY A 180 -6.11 -20.04 -3.58
N PRO A 181 -6.97 -19.48 -2.71
CA PRO A 181 -6.54 -18.63 -1.60
C PRO A 181 -5.48 -19.29 -0.72
N LYS A 182 -4.40 -18.56 -0.42
CA LYS A 182 -3.30 -19.02 0.45
C LYS A 182 -2.98 -17.95 1.47
N LYS A 183 -2.80 -18.35 2.74
CA LYS A 183 -2.24 -17.44 3.75
C LYS A 183 -0.75 -17.24 3.47
N VAL A 184 -0.32 -15.99 3.42
CA VAL A 184 1.07 -15.60 3.21
C VAL A 184 1.49 -14.63 4.31
N ASP A 185 2.79 -14.65 4.65
CA ASP A 185 3.41 -13.68 5.56
C ASP A 185 4.26 -12.63 4.82
N GLU A 186 4.50 -12.84 3.52
CA GLU A 186 5.34 -12.00 2.64
C GLU A 186 4.56 -11.62 1.36
N PRO A 187 4.68 -10.36 0.86
CA PRO A 187 5.43 -9.24 1.45
C PRO A 187 4.76 -8.68 2.73
N LEU A 188 3.51 -9.08 2.97
CA LEU A 188 2.76 -8.78 4.18
C LEU A 188 1.88 -9.97 4.57
N LYS A 189 1.31 -9.90 5.78
CA LYS A 189 0.35 -10.90 6.24
C LYS A 189 -0.97 -10.68 5.53
N ALA A 190 -1.38 -11.64 4.73
CA ALA A 190 -2.58 -11.54 3.91
C ALA A 190 -3.12 -12.93 3.52
N VAL A 191 -4.36 -12.95 3.03
CA VAL A 191 -4.82 -14.03 2.14
C VAL A 191 -4.49 -13.61 0.71
N HIS A 192 -3.66 -14.40 0.03
CA HIS A 192 -3.18 -14.14 -1.32
C HIS A 192 -3.90 -15.01 -2.34
N ILE A 193 -4.28 -14.40 -3.46
CA ILE A 193 -4.83 -15.08 -4.64
C ILE A 193 -3.99 -14.64 -5.83
N HIS A 194 -3.63 -15.59 -6.68
CA HIS A 194 -2.90 -15.34 -7.91
C HIS A 194 -3.68 -15.92 -9.09
N ALA A 195 -3.80 -15.13 -10.16
CA ALA A 195 -4.43 -15.57 -11.40
C ALA A 195 -3.60 -15.13 -12.61
N ILE A 196 -3.55 -15.99 -13.62
CA ILE A 196 -2.93 -15.73 -14.91
C ILE A 196 -3.82 -16.29 -16.02
N ASP A 197 -4.02 -15.50 -17.07
CA ASP A 197 -4.71 -15.95 -18.26
C ASP A 197 -3.69 -16.23 -19.36
N GLY A 198 -3.61 -17.49 -19.80
CA GLY A 198 -2.46 -17.98 -20.57
C GLY A 198 -1.28 -18.38 -19.69
N GLY A 199 -0.13 -17.73 -19.90
CA GLY A 199 1.15 -18.00 -19.24
C GLY A 199 2.30 -18.29 -20.21
N THR A 200 2.18 -17.90 -21.47
CA THR A 200 3.22 -18.10 -22.50
C THR A 200 3.49 -16.86 -23.34
N GLN A 201 2.53 -15.95 -23.50
CA GLN A 201 2.73 -14.70 -24.22
C GLN A 201 3.25 -13.63 -23.27
N PRO A 202 4.16 -12.76 -23.72
CA PRO A 202 4.64 -11.62 -22.94
C PRO A 202 3.51 -10.78 -22.35
N THR A 203 2.43 -10.58 -23.10
CA THR A 203 1.28 -9.74 -22.74
C THR A 203 0.20 -10.45 -21.91
N ASP A 204 0.40 -11.73 -21.55
CA ASP A 204 -0.58 -12.50 -20.78
C ASP A 204 -0.83 -11.83 -19.42
N PRO A 205 -2.09 -11.52 -19.06
CA PRO A 205 -2.39 -10.74 -17.87
C PRO A 205 -2.23 -11.57 -16.60
N ILE A 206 -1.69 -10.92 -15.58
CA ILE A 206 -1.51 -11.44 -14.23
C ILE A 206 -2.26 -10.53 -13.27
N VAL A 207 -3.02 -11.15 -12.36
CA VAL A 207 -3.64 -10.46 -11.23
C VAL A 207 -3.21 -11.13 -9.93
N ASN A 208 -2.85 -10.30 -8.94
CA ASN A 208 -2.67 -10.74 -7.57
C ASN A 208 -3.62 -9.97 -6.67
N TYR A 209 -4.29 -10.66 -5.75
CA TYR A 209 -4.98 -10.05 -4.63
C TYR A 209 -4.22 -10.35 -3.35
N TYR A 210 -4.00 -9.31 -2.54
CA TYR A 210 -3.61 -9.44 -1.14
C TYR A 210 -4.75 -8.87 -0.29
N LEU A 211 -5.40 -9.76 0.46
CA LEU A 211 -6.51 -9.42 1.34
C LEU A 211 -5.99 -9.31 2.76
N VAL A 212 -6.02 -8.10 3.29
CA VAL A 212 -5.43 -7.76 4.59
C VAL A 212 -6.55 -7.40 5.55
N ASP A 213 -6.52 -7.97 6.75
CA ASP A 213 -7.44 -7.61 7.82
C ASP A 213 -7.31 -6.10 8.13
N ASN A 214 -8.44 -5.36 8.07
CA ASN A 214 -8.44 -3.93 8.35
C ASN A 214 -8.48 -3.60 9.86
N THR A 215 -8.38 -4.62 10.72
CA THR A 215 -8.46 -4.59 12.18
C THR A 215 -9.81 -4.18 12.77
N LYS A 216 -10.81 -3.98 11.91
CA LYS A 216 -12.15 -3.48 12.25
C LYS A 216 -13.26 -4.41 11.76
N GLY A 217 -12.93 -5.67 11.48
CA GLY A 217 -13.89 -6.67 10.98
C GLY A 217 -14.16 -6.60 9.48
N GLY A 218 -13.38 -5.82 8.73
CA GLY A 218 -13.39 -5.77 7.27
C GLY A 218 -12.03 -6.12 6.66
N THR A 219 -11.89 -5.85 5.36
CA THR A 219 -10.73 -6.26 4.56
C THR A 219 -10.25 -5.13 3.68
N PHE A 220 -8.95 -4.82 3.72
CA PHE A 220 -8.28 -4.12 2.62
C PHE A 220 -8.07 -5.08 1.46
N VAL A 221 -8.56 -4.68 0.29
CA VAL A 221 -8.41 -5.41 -0.96
C VAL A 221 -7.32 -4.73 -1.77
N ILE A 222 -6.16 -5.36 -1.85
CA ILE A 222 -5.04 -4.85 -2.65
C ILE A 222 -4.90 -5.70 -3.91
N LYS A 223 -5.25 -5.11 -5.06
CA LYS A 223 -5.17 -5.76 -6.36
C LYS A 223 -3.99 -5.23 -7.15
N MET A 224 -3.09 -6.11 -7.56
CA MET A 224 -2.04 -5.80 -8.53
C MET A 224 -2.44 -6.39 -9.88
N LYS A 225 -2.38 -5.59 -10.95
CA LYS A 225 -2.55 -6.05 -12.33
C LYS A 225 -1.32 -5.65 -13.13
N TYR A 226 -0.77 -6.62 -13.86
CA TYR A 226 0.34 -6.44 -14.80
C TYR A 226 0.31 -7.60 -15.81
N PHE A 227 1.31 -7.73 -16.66
CA PHE A 227 1.43 -8.80 -17.64
C PHE A 227 2.72 -9.60 -17.45
N LEU A 228 2.82 -10.78 -18.08
CA LEU A 228 3.91 -11.73 -17.85
C LEU A 228 5.31 -11.12 -17.99
N GLU A 229 5.57 -10.36 -19.05
CA GLU A 229 6.87 -9.68 -19.26
C GLU A 229 7.13 -8.57 -18.23
N ALA A 230 6.08 -7.92 -17.72
CA ALA A 230 6.18 -6.91 -16.67
C ALA A 230 6.33 -7.50 -15.25
N ALA A 231 6.30 -8.82 -15.07
CA ALA A 231 6.32 -9.43 -13.75
C ALA A 231 7.63 -9.18 -12.99
N GLU A 232 8.78 -9.26 -13.66
CA GLU A 232 10.09 -9.07 -13.03
C GLU A 232 10.37 -7.60 -12.69
N GLY A 233 9.90 -6.66 -13.52
CA GLY A 233 10.07 -5.23 -13.31
C GLY A 233 8.97 -4.60 -12.45
N HIS A 234 7.72 -4.62 -12.91
CA HIS A 234 6.59 -3.98 -12.23
C HIS A 234 6.04 -4.84 -11.09
N GLY A 235 5.94 -6.15 -11.30
CA GLY A 235 5.51 -7.08 -10.25
C GLY A 235 6.42 -7.04 -9.02
N ALA A 236 7.75 -7.01 -9.23
CA ALA A 236 8.72 -6.84 -8.15
C ALA A 236 8.58 -5.49 -7.45
N ARG A 237 8.44 -4.38 -8.19
CA ARG A 237 8.26 -3.03 -7.59
C ARG A 237 7.02 -2.97 -6.70
N PHE A 238 5.88 -3.44 -7.18
CA PHE A 238 4.67 -3.52 -6.36
C PHE A 238 4.83 -4.43 -5.14
N HIS A 239 5.50 -5.57 -5.28
CA HIS A 239 5.82 -6.44 -4.15
C HIS A 239 6.67 -5.71 -3.09
N GLN A 240 7.65 -4.90 -3.50
CA GLN A 240 8.45 -4.08 -2.57
C GLN A 240 7.62 -2.95 -1.92
N MET A 241 6.72 -2.31 -2.66
CA MET A 241 5.80 -1.31 -2.07
C MET A 241 4.94 -1.93 -0.97
N LEU A 242 4.41 -3.14 -1.19
CA LEU A 242 3.59 -3.85 -0.22
C LEU A 242 4.31 -4.20 1.09
N LYS A 243 5.65 -4.32 1.08
CA LYS A 243 6.43 -4.52 2.32
C LYS A 243 6.29 -3.34 3.28
N ASN A 244 6.03 -2.15 2.73
CA ASN A 244 5.83 -0.91 3.48
C ASN A 244 4.36 -0.60 3.73
N PHE A 245 3.43 -1.45 3.30
CA PHE A 245 2.00 -1.27 3.57
C PHE A 245 1.74 -1.49 5.06
N ALA A 246 1.08 -0.53 5.68
CA ALA A 246 0.62 -0.65 7.05
C ALA A 246 -0.80 -0.09 7.20
N VAL A 247 -1.66 -0.89 7.83
CA VAL A 247 -2.94 -0.42 8.34
C VAL A 247 -2.65 0.54 9.49
N VAL A 248 -3.19 1.74 9.41
CA VAL A 248 -3.13 2.71 10.50
C VAL A 248 -4.51 2.82 11.08
N ASP A 249 -4.62 2.55 12.38
CA ASP A 249 -5.89 2.68 13.05
C ASP A 249 -6.35 4.14 13.01
N LEU A 250 -7.46 4.35 12.32
CA LEU A 250 -8.15 5.62 12.25
C LEU A 250 -9.35 5.71 13.21
N GLU A 251 -9.54 4.81 14.19
CA GLU A 251 -10.63 4.92 15.19
C GLU A 251 -10.22 4.39 16.58
N ASN A 252 -10.95 4.74 17.65
CA ASN A 252 -10.74 4.24 19.02
C ASN A 252 -11.43 2.91 19.29
#